data_AF-A0A3E0TXS7-F1
#
_entry.id   AF-A0A3E0TXS7-F1
#
_cell.length_a   1.000
_cell.length_b   1.000
_cell.length_c   1.000
_cell.angle_alpha   90.00
_cell.angle_beta   90.00
_cell.angle_gamma   90.00
#
_symmetry.space_group_name_H-M   'P 1'
#
loop_
_entity.id
_entity.type
_entity.pdbx_description
1 polymer ?
#
loop_
_entity_poly.entity_id
_entity_poly.type
_entity_poly.pdbx_seq_one_letter_code
_entity_poly.pdbx_strand_id
1 'polypeptide(L)'
;MQNKYKQSKRNKSWQQLSRIWHKWLMVVLGVPFLIWAITGLYMVAINIHYIHGNSLVHNHQTKIAPSDIRLPIIELAGRYPNIQSFTIAMLIDKPVYQLTIKSSEKHGDGSHTINNNQTLLVDAQTGAQLSPLSKALALAVAEHEYTGEGEVTSVELIAENTPFELSARHLPVWRIDYQGLDGASIYVSALTGQVVTKRHNYWRVFDYFFRFHLMDYQDGEADNQLLFATIIASLLAVFSGMVLLYFRIKPRMTSRLKSRMTLRMTSRKEFLVSKPNLRQDHQPNTDFVHSSSAQQGESHAVD
;
A
#
# COMPACT_ATOMS: atom_id res chain seq x y z
N MET A 1 40.67 38.81 -17.63
CA MET A 1 39.29 38.82 -18.16
C MET A 1 38.83 37.50 -18.81
N GLN A 2 39.72 36.68 -19.37
CA GLN A 2 39.36 35.42 -20.05
C GLN A 2 38.65 34.37 -19.17
N ASN A 3 39.00 34.29 -17.87
CA ASN A 3 38.42 33.27 -16.96
C ASN A 3 36.91 33.47 -16.69
N LYS A 4 36.47 34.73 -16.48
CA LYS A 4 35.04 35.06 -16.29
C LYS A 4 34.21 34.77 -17.56
N TYR A 5 34.78 35.01 -18.74
CA TYR A 5 34.11 34.75 -20.01
C TYR A 5 33.93 33.24 -20.26
N LYS A 6 34.98 32.44 -19.99
CA LYS A 6 34.94 30.97 -20.10
C LYS A 6 33.95 30.36 -19.11
N GLN A 7 33.90 30.87 -17.87
CA GLN A 7 32.98 30.41 -16.82
C GLN A 7 31.52 30.79 -17.11
N SER A 8 31.26 31.98 -17.66
CA SER A 8 29.94 32.40 -18.14
C SER A 8 29.42 31.51 -19.29
N LYS A 9 30.26 31.25 -20.30
CA LYS A 9 29.90 30.41 -21.46
C LYS A 9 29.63 28.95 -21.02
N ARG A 10 30.44 28.42 -20.11
CA ARG A 10 30.27 27.08 -19.51
C ARG A 10 28.96 26.99 -18.73
N ASN A 11 28.65 27.96 -17.87
CA ASN A 11 27.38 27.96 -17.13
C ASN A 11 26.15 28.05 -18.04
N LYS A 12 26.26 28.74 -19.18
CA LYS A 12 25.21 28.80 -20.20
C LYS A 12 24.98 27.43 -20.87
N SER A 13 26.03 26.64 -21.11
CA SER A 13 25.91 25.31 -21.74
C SER A 13 25.31 24.26 -20.80
N TRP A 14 25.68 24.25 -19.52
CA TRP A 14 25.10 23.31 -18.53
C TRP A 14 23.60 23.56 -18.30
N GLN A 15 23.16 24.82 -18.32
CA GLN A 15 21.74 25.16 -18.22
C GLN A 15 20.94 24.73 -19.45
N GLN A 16 21.52 24.84 -20.66
CA GLN A 16 20.88 24.38 -21.89
C GLN A 16 20.78 22.85 -21.91
N LEU A 17 21.84 22.16 -21.51
CA LEU A 17 21.87 20.70 -21.41
C LEU A 17 20.83 20.20 -20.40
N SER A 18 20.77 20.78 -19.20
CA SER A 18 19.77 20.43 -18.18
C SER A 18 18.33 20.60 -18.68
N ARG A 19 18.03 21.64 -19.47
CA ARG A 19 16.68 21.82 -20.06
C ARG A 19 16.33 20.74 -21.08
N ILE A 20 17.29 20.34 -21.92
CA ILE A 20 17.08 19.29 -22.93
C ILE A 20 16.82 17.96 -22.22
N TRP A 21 17.68 17.60 -21.27
CA TRP A 21 17.52 16.38 -20.47
C TRP A 21 16.22 16.36 -19.67
N HIS A 22 15.89 17.45 -18.97
CA HIS A 22 14.65 17.53 -18.21
C HIS A 22 13.41 17.41 -19.10
N LYS A 23 13.40 18.05 -20.28
CA LYS A 23 12.30 17.93 -21.23
C LYS A 23 12.10 16.48 -21.66
N TRP A 24 13.17 15.78 -22.05
CA TRP A 24 13.08 14.39 -22.49
C TRP A 24 12.74 13.43 -21.35
N LEU A 25 13.30 13.64 -20.15
CA LEU A 25 12.92 12.88 -18.95
C LEU A 25 11.43 13.03 -18.67
N MET A 26 10.87 14.24 -18.73
CA MET A 26 9.45 14.46 -18.48
C MET A 26 8.54 13.86 -19.56
N VAL A 27 8.97 13.82 -20.83
CA VAL A 27 8.21 13.15 -21.89
C VAL A 27 8.17 11.64 -21.66
N VAL A 28 9.31 11.03 -21.35
CA VAL A 28 9.40 9.58 -21.10
C VAL A 28 8.68 9.18 -19.82
N LEU A 29 8.85 9.95 -18.75
CA LEU A 29 8.24 9.66 -17.44
C LEU A 29 6.76 10.06 -17.36
N GLY A 30 6.30 11.00 -18.18
CA GLY A 30 4.94 11.52 -18.11
C GLY A 30 3.87 10.43 -18.28
N VAL A 31 4.09 9.47 -19.19
CA VAL A 31 3.14 8.38 -19.42
C VAL A 31 3.08 7.40 -18.24
N PRO A 32 4.20 6.82 -17.74
CA PRO A 32 4.20 6.00 -16.52
C PRO A 32 3.59 6.71 -15.32
N PHE A 33 3.90 8.00 -15.11
CA PHE A 33 3.31 8.78 -14.00
C PHE A 33 1.81 9.00 -14.16
N LEU A 34 1.34 9.19 -15.39
CA LEU A 34 -0.10 9.34 -15.64
C LEU A 34 -0.85 8.04 -15.33
N ILE A 35 -0.32 6.90 -15.78
CA ILE A 35 -0.86 5.58 -15.45
C ILE A 35 -0.84 5.38 -13.94
N TRP A 36 0.31 5.61 -13.30
CA TRP A 36 0.49 5.51 -11.86
C TRP A 36 -0.52 6.37 -11.07
N ALA A 37 -0.75 7.61 -11.51
CA ALA A 37 -1.69 8.53 -10.86
C ALA A 37 -3.15 8.09 -11.04
N ILE A 38 -3.54 7.65 -12.25
CA ILE A 38 -4.90 7.16 -12.53
C ILE A 38 -5.17 5.89 -11.72
N THR A 39 -4.21 4.96 -11.67
CA THR A 39 -4.39 3.69 -10.96
C THR A 39 -4.40 3.90 -9.45
N GLY A 40 -3.54 4.78 -8.93
CA GLY A 40 -3.54 5.15 -7.52
C GLY A 40 -4.84 5.87 -7.10
N LEU A 41 -5.35 6.76 -7.94
CA LEU A 41 -6.64 7.42 -7.70
C LEU A 41 -7.77 6.41 -7.58
N TYR A 42 -7.83 5.42 -8.48
CA TYR A 42 -8.83 4.36 -8.41
C TYR A 42 -8.76 3.59 -7.08
N MET A 43 -7.56 3.20 -6.63
CA MET A 43 -7.40 2.44 -5.38
C MET A 43 -7.83 3.20 -4.13
N VAL A 44 -7.66 4.53 -4.13
CA VAL A 44 -8.09 5.38 -3.01
C VAL A 44 -9.59 5.68 -3.09
N ALA A 45 -10.16 5.76 -4.29
CA ALA A 45 -11.57 6.06 -4.49
C ALA A 45 -12.50 4.88 -4.14
N ILE A 46 -12.02 3.64 -4.31
CA ILE A 46 -12.83 2.44 -4.04
C ILE A 46 -12.62 1.94 -2.61
N ASN A 47 -13.71 1.55 -1.94
CA ASN A 47 -13.66 1.03 -0.58
C ASN A 47 -12.91 -0.31 -0.53
N ILE A 48 -11.86 -0.39 0.28
CA ILE A 48 -11.02 -1.58 0.39
C ILE A 48 -11.75 -2.78 1.00
N HIS A 49 -12.70 -2.58 1.91
CA HIS A 49 -13.49 -3.65 2.51
C HIS A 49 -14.47 -4.28 1.51
N TYR A 50 -14.99 -3.47 0.59
CA TYR A 50 -15.79 -3.95 -0.54
C TYR A 50 -14.94 -4.80 -1.49
N ILE A 51 -13.74 -4.33 -1.85
CA ILE A 51 -12.80 -5.07 -2.71
C ILE A 51 -12.40 -6.42 -2.12
N HIS A 52 -12.17 -6.50 -0.81
CA HIS A 52 -11.83 -7.77 -0.16
C HIS A 52 -13.04 -8.71 -0.02
N GLY A 53 -14.24 -8.25 -0.41
CA GLY A 53 -15.46 -9.03 -0.32
C GLY A 53 -15.74 -9.51 1.10
N ASN A 54 -15.40 -8.72 2.13
CA ASN A 54 -15.56 -9.15 3.52
C ASN A 54 -16.99 -9.56 3.82
N SER A 55 -17.96 -8.94 3.16
CA SER A 55 -19.38 -9.26 3.23
C SER A 55 -19.81 -10.49 2.42
N LEU A 56 -19.01 -11.03 1.49
CA LEU A 56 -19.40 -12.13 0.60
C LEU A 56 -19.53 -13.50 1.29
N VAL A 57 -18.99 -13.62 2.50
CA VAL A 57 -18.99 -14.88 3.26
C VAL A 57 -19.32 -14.59 4.71
N HIS A 58 -20.23 -15.36 5.28
CA HIS A 58 -20.50 -15.34 6.72
C HIS A 58 -19.28 -15.88 7.49
N ASN A 59 -19.03 -15.35 8.68
CA ASN A 59 -18.13 -15.99 9.63
C ASN A 59 -18.99 -16.68 10.69
N HIS A 60 -19.45 -17.90 10.40
CA HIS A 60 -20.21 -18.69 11.36
C HIS A 60 -19.29 -19.16 12.50
N GLN A 61 -19.28 -18.44 13.60
CA GLN A 61 -18.65 -18.89 14.85
C GLN A 61 -19.63 -19.77 15.64
N THR A 62 -20.03 -20.89 15.04
CA THR A 62 -20.94 -21.84 15.70
C THR A 62 -20.17 -22.54 16.82
N LYS A 63 -20.66 -22.42 18.05
CA LYS A 63 -20.06 -23.08 19.22
C LYS A 63 -20.34 -24.58 19.12
N ILE A 64 -19.30 -25.40 19.23
CA ILE A 64 -19.41 -26.86 19.26
C ILE A 64 -19.88 -27.27 20.65
N ALA A 65 -21.06 -27.87 20.75
CA ALA A 65 -21.50 -28.46 22.01
C ALA A 65 -20.85 -29.85 22.19
N PRO A 66 -20.33 -30.18 23.39
CA PRO A 66 -19.74 -31.50 23.64
C PRO A 66 -20.69 -32.67 23.38
N SER A 67 -22.02 -32.44 23.46
CA SER A 67 -23.06 -33.42 23.17
C SER A 67 -23.13 -33.86 21.70
N ASP A 68 -22.59 -33.05 20.79
CA ASP A 68 -22.70 -33.29 19.34
C ASP A 68 -21.57 -34.21 18.83
N ILE A 69 -20.58 -34.46 19.68
CA ILE A 69 -19.46 -35.36 19.44
C ILE A 69 -19.80 -36.72 20.06
N ARG A 70 -20.02 -37.72 19.21
CA ARG A 70 -20.38 -39.08 19.66
C ARG A 70 -19.23 -40.05 19.60
N LEU A 71 -18.24 -39.79 18.75
CA LEU A 71 -17.07 -40.66 18.60
C LEU A 71 -16.02 -40.32 19.67
N PRO A 72 -15.68 -41.24 20.58
CA PRO A 72 -14.64 -40.99 21.56
C PRO A 72 -13.25 -41.00 20.92
N ILE A 73 -12.35 -40.16 21.43
CA ILE A 73 -10.98 -39.98 20.89
C ILE A 73 -10.21 -41.30 20.83
N ILE A 74 -10.44 -42.21 21.79
CA ILE A 74 -9.78 -43.52 21.82
C ILE A 74 -10.16 -44.39 20.62
N GLU A 75 -11.42 -44.34 20.18
CA GLU A 75 -11.89 -45.07 18.99
C GLU A 75 -11.34 -44.44 17.72
N LEU A 76 -11.29 -43.09 17.67
CA LEU A 76 -10.68 -42.36 16.57
C LEU A 76 -9.19 -42.71 16.40
N ALA A 77 -8.44 -42.77 17.51
CA ALA A 77 -7.03 -43.16 17.50
C ALA A 77 -6.83 -44.63 17.08
N GLY A 78 -7.75 -45.52 17.45
CA GLY A 78 -7.76 -46.90 16.97
C GLY A 78 -7.98 -47.01 15.45
N ARG A 79 -8.81 -46.14 14.88
CA ARG A 79 -9.12 -46.12 13.43
C ARG A 79 -8.04 -45.47 12.58
N TYR A 80 -7.32 -44.49 13.14
CA TYR A 80 -6.27 -43.73 12.44
C TYR A 80 -4.95 -43.78 13.25
N PRO A 81 -4.14 -44.85 13.12
CA PRO A 81 -3.02 -45.12 14.04
C PRO A 81 -1.77 -44.20 13.91
N ASN A 82 -1.83 -43.08 13.18
CA ASN A 82 -0.69 -42.19 12.94
C ASN A 82 -1.02 -40.69 13.11
N ILE A 83 -2.01 -40.35 13.94
CA ILE A 83 -2.39 -38.96 14.22
C ILE A 83 -1.24 -38.26 14.97
N GLN A 84 -0.77 -37.13 14.43
CA GLN A 84 0.15 -36.21 15.11
C GLN A 84 -0.62 -35.19 15.95
N SER A 85 -1.68 -34.65 15.36
CA SER A 85 -2.54 -33.64 15.98
C SER A 85 -3.94 -33.77 15.42
N PHE A 86 -4.92 -33.36 16.21
CA PHE A 86 -6.29 -33.23 15.77
C PHE A 86 -6.85 -31.89 16.22
N THR A 87 -7.81 -31.38 15.47
CA THR A 87 -8.59 -30.20 15.82
C THR A 87 -10.05 -30.50 15.53
N ILE A 88 -10.94 -30.01 16.38
CA ILE A 88 -12.39 -30.13 16.15
C ILE A 88 -12.82 -28.86 15.46
N ALA A 89 -13.48 -29.01 14.32
CA ALA A 89 -14.03 -27.92 13.53
C ALA A 89 -15.51 -28.18 13.24
N MET A 90 -16.19 -27.16 12.74
CA MET A 90 -17.53 -27.30 12.16
C MET A 90 -17.40 -27.29 10.65
N LEU A 91 -18.02 -28.27 10.01
CA LEU A 91 -18.29 -28.25 8.58
C LEU A 91 -19.77 -27.97 8.42
N ILE A 92 -20.11 -26.73 8.05
CA ILE A 92 -21.50 -26.24 8.10
C ILE A 92 -21.98 -26.34 9.55
N ASP A 93 -22.99 -27.17 9.83
CA ASP A 93 -23.54 -27.43 11.17
C ASP A 93 -23.17 -28.82 11.71
N LYS A 94 -22.13 -29.46 11.17
CA LYS A 94 -21.69 -30.78 11.60
C LYS A 94 -20.30 -30.73 12.25
N PRO A 95 -20.11 -31.29 13.46
CA PRO A 95 -18.79 -31.40 14.07
C PRO A 95 -17.94 -32.40 13.30
N VAL A 96 -16.71 -32.01 12.99
CA VAL A 96 -15.73 -32.82 12.25
C VAL A 96 -14.37 -32.77 12.95
N TYR A 97 -13.64 -33.88 12.86
CA TYR A 97 -12.24 -33.96 13.23
C TYR A 97 -11.36 -33.65 12.03
N GLN A 98 -10.54 -32.61 12.15
CA GLN A 98 -9.43 -32.35 11.26
C GLN A 98 -8.17 -33.01 11.84
N LEU A 99 -7.70 -34.08 11.21
CA LEU A 99 -6.55 -34.85 11.61
C LEU A 99 -5.34 -34.45 10.78
N THR A 100 -4.17 -34.34 11.42
CA THR A 100 -2.88 -34.33 10.74
C THR A 100 -2.19 -35.66 10.97
N ILE A 101 -2.00 -36.44 9.92
CA ILE A 101 -1.37 -37.75 9.98
C ILE A 101 0.04 -37.69 9.36
N LYS A 102 0.99 -38.44 9.92
CA LYS A 102 2.26 -38.72 9.22
C LYS A 102 1.98 -39.66 8.06
N SER A 103 2.14 -39.17 6.83
CA SER A 103 2.22 -40.04 5.67
C SER A 103 3.69 -40.18 5.27
N SER A 104 4.11 -41.41 5.01
CA SER A 104 5.44 -41.73 4.50
C SER A 104 5.21 -42.37 3.15
N GLU A 105 5.28 -41.56 2.09
CA GLU A 105 5.19 -42.06 0.73
C GLU A 105 6.59 -42.37 0.22
N LYS A 106 6.77 -43.61 -0.24
CA LYS A 106 7.97 -44.01 -0.97
C LYS A 106 7.85 -43.46 -2.39
N HIS A 107 8.82 -42.65 -2.79
CA HIS A 107 8.92 -42.18 -4.16
C HIS A 107 9.09 -43.39 -5.11
N GLY A 108 8.56 -43.30 -6.33
CA GLY A 108 8.50 -44.42 -7.29
C GLY A 108 9.84 -45.07 -7.66
N ASP A 109 10.96 -44.44 -7.32
CA ASP A 109 12.34 -44.93 -7.49
C ASP A 109 12.88 -45.69 -6.25
N GLY A 110 12.10 -45.81 -5.16
CA GLY A 110 12.49 -46.53 -3.94
C GLY A 110 13.65 -45.92 -3.12
N SER A 111 14.36 -44.93 -3.67
CA SER A 111 15.54 -44.28 -3.08
C SER A 111 15.19 -43.18 -2.06
N HIS A 112 14.03 -42.53 -2.21
CA HIS A 112 13.63 -41.40 -1.37
C HIS A 112 12.27 -41.64 -0.70
N THR A 113 12.24 -41.54 0.63
CA THR A 113 11.00 -41.51 1.42
C THR A 113 10.67 -40.06 1.73
N ILE A 114 9.55 -39.57 1.21
CA ILE A 114 9.07 -38.22 1.52
C ILE A 114 8.13 -38.34 2.72
N ASN A 115 8.51 -37.69 3.83
CA ASN A 115 7.65 -37.59 5.01
C ASN A 115 6.80 -36.33 4.87
N ASN A 116 5.54 -36.49 4.46
CA ASN A 116 4.60 -35.40 4.35
C ASN A 116 3.48 -35.54 5.38
N ASN A 117 3.11 -34.41 5.95
CA ASN A 117 1.92 -34.33 6.79
C ASN A 117 0.70 -34.26 5.88
N GLN A 118 -0.22 -35.21 6.03
CA GLN A 118 -1.48 -35.20 5.30
C GLN A 118 -2.60 -34.78 6.23
N THR A 119 -3.45 -33.87 5.76
CA THR A 119 -4.66 -33.46 6.46
C THR A 119 -5.84 -34.31 6.03
N LEU A 120 -6.58 -34.86 6.99
CA LEU A 120 -7.82 -35.59 6.77
C LEU A 120 -8.97 -34.95 7.54
N LEU A 121 -10.15 -34.94 6.94
CA LEU A 121 -11.39 -34.55 7.59
C LEU A 121 -12.24 -35.79 7.84
N VAL A 122 -12.73 -35.93 9.06
CA VAL A 122 -13.47 -37.11 9.54
C VAL A 122 -14.72 -36.64 10.28
N ASP A 123 -15.85 -37.30 10.05
CA ASP A 123 -17.10 -37.02 10.77
C ASP A 123 -16.97 -37.36 12.26
N ALA A 124 -17.29 -36.41 13.16
CA ALA A 124 -17.09 -36.59 14.60
C ALA A 124 -18.16 -37.45 15.30
N GLN A 125 -19.19 -37.91 14.57
CA GLN A 125 -20.21 -38.82 15.07
C GLN A 125 -19.98 -40.25 14.62
N THR A 126 -19.62 -40.45 13.35
CA THR A 126 -19.48 -41.77 12.74
C THR A 126 -18.02 -42.22 12.60
N GLY A 127 -17.09 -41.27 12.58
CA GLY A 127 -15.68 -41.50 12.25
C GLY A 127 -15.45 -41.85 10.78
N ALA A 128 -16.39 -41.56 9.89
CA ALA A 128 -16.22 -41.74 8.45
C ALA A 128 -15.35 -40.63 7.87
N GLN A 129 -14.42 -40.97 6.98
CA GLN A 129 -13.58 -39.99 6.29
C GLN A 129 -14.42 -39.19 5.27
N LEU A 130 -14.36 -37.87 5.37
CA LEU A 130 -15.05 -36.92 4.50
C LEU A 130 -14.13 -36.29 3.44
N SER A 131 -12.83 -36.25 3.70
CA SER A 131 -11.83 -35.69 2.77
C SER A 131 -11.26 -36.76 1.81
N PRO A 132 -10.92 -36.42 0.56
CA PRO A 132 -11.20 -35.15 -0.10
C PRO A 132 -12.71 -34.92 -0.26
N LEU A 133 -13.16 -33.68 -0.04
CA LEU A 133 -14.57 -33.33 -0.17
C LEU A 133 -15.06 -33.64 -1.58
N SER A 134 -16.25 -34.23 -1.66
CA SER A 134 -16.94 -34.39 -2.93
C SER A 134 -17.39 -33.03 -3.47
N LYS A 135 -17.59 -32.96 -4.79
CA LYS A 135 -18.16 -31.77 -5.46
C LYS A 135 -19.44 -31.29 -4.78
N ALA A 136 -20.34 -32.20 -4.42
CA ALA A 136 -21.61 -31.90 -3.79
C ALA A 136 -21.43 -31.31 -2.39
N LEU A 137 -20.49 -31.84 -1.60
CA LEU A 137 -20.23 -31.34 -0.25
C LEU A 137 -19.53 -29.97 -0.29
N ALA A 138 -18.61 -29.76 -1.23
CA ALA A 138 -17.97 -28.46 -1.44
C ALA A 138 -18.97 -27.39 -1.90
N LEU A 139 -19.93 -27.76 -2.76
CA LEU A 139 -21.03 -26.88 -3.16
C LEU A 139 -21.91 -26.51 -1.97
N ALA A 140 -22.32 -27.49 -1.15
CA ALA A 140 -23.12 -27.24 0.05
C ALA A 140 -22.40 -26.32 1.05
N VAL A 141 -21.08 -26.46 1.20
CA VAL A 141 -20.27 -25.52 2.01
C VAL A 141 -20.30 -24.13 1.39
N ALA A 142 -20.08 -24.01 0.08
CA ALA A 142 -20.07 -22.72 -0.60
C ALA A 142 -21.43 -22.02 -0.48
N GLU A 143 -22.54 -22.73 -0.65
CA GLU A 143 -23.91 -22.21 -0.50
C GLU A 143 -24.24 -21.80 0.94
N HIS A 144 -23.76 -22.56 1.93
CA HIS A 144 -23.94 -22.21 3.34
C HIS A 144 -23.19 -20.91 3.71
N GLU A 145 -21.97 -20.76 3.20
CA GLU A 145 -21.09 -19.64 3.56
C GLU A 145 -21.35 -18.39 2.72
N TYR A 146 -21.77 -18.53 1.46
CA TYR A 146 -21.97 -17.42 0.54
C TYR A 146 -23.19 -16.57 0.91
N THR A 147 -22.99 -15.25 0.98
CA THR A 147 -24.04 -14.28 1.34
C THR A 147 -24.66 -13.60 0.13
N GLY A 148 -24.05 -13.74 -1.04
CA GLY A 148 -24.47 -13.05 -2.25
C GLY A 148 -25.63 -13.75 -2.94
N GLU A 149 -26.15 -13.09 -3.97
CA GLU A 149 -27.18 -13.63 -4.85
C GLU A 149 -26.53 -14.10 -6.15
N GLY A 150 -26.96 -15.25 -6.65
CA GLY A 150 -26.47 -15.77 -7.94
C GLY A 150 -26.57 -17.28 -8.02
N GLU A 151 -26.85 -17.78 -9.23
CA GLU A 151 -26.80 -19.22 -9.50
C GLU A 151 -25.36 -19.66 -9.75
N VAL A 152 -25.07 -20.90 -9.34
CA VAL A 152 -23.74 -21.50 -9.53
C VAL A 152 -23.54 -21.80 -11.01
N THR A 153 -22.53 -21.17 -11.61
CA THR A 153 -22.18 -21.34 -13.02
C THR A 153 -21.21 -22.48 -13.24
N SER A 154 -20.23 -22.63 -12.34
CA SER A 154 -19.16 -23.62 -12.49
C SER A 154 -18.72 -24.14 -11.12
N VAL A 155 -18.28 -25.40 -11.08
CA VAL A 155 -17.65 -26.00 -9.91
C VAL A 155 -16.52 -26.91 -10.38
N GLU A 156 -15.29 -26.53 -10.07
CA GLU A 156 -14.06 -27.15 -10.57
C GLU A 156 -13.10 -27.49 -9.43
N LEU A 157 -12.46 -28.66 -9.49
CA LEU A 157 -11.39 -29.04 -8.56
C LEU A 157 -10.05 -28.56 -9.12
N ILE A 158 -9.41 -27.65 -8.41
CA ILE A 158 -8.05 -27.20 -8.69
C ILE A 158 -7.14 -27.98 -7.76
N ALA A 159 -6.46 -28.98 -8.31
CA ALA A 159 -5.48 -29.80 -7.59
C ALA A 159 -4.04 -29.33 -7.84
N GLU A 160 -3.78 -28.77 -9.02
CA GLU A 160 -2.47 -28.31 -9.49
C GLU A 160 -2.66 -27.00 -10.28
N ASN A 161 -1.58 -26.28 -10.56
CA ASN A 161 -1.57 -25.05 -11.36
C ASN A 161 -2.57 -23.99 -10.85
N THR A 162 -2.23 -23.35 -9.72
CA THR A 162 -3.10 -22.33 -9.13
C THR A 162 -3.32 -21.13 -10.04
N PRO A 163 -4.55 -20.61 -10.15
CA PRO A 163 -4.75 -19.29 -10.71
C PRO A 163 -4.01 -18.25 -9.86
N PHE A 164 -3.60 -17.14 -10.47
CA PHE A 164 -2.87 -16.06 -9.79
C PHE A 164 -3.54 -15.58 -8.49
N GLU A 165 -4.87 -15.60 -8.45
CA GLU A 165 -5.64 -15.13 -7.30
C GLU A 165 -5.65 -16.10 -6.09
N LEU A 166 -5.05 -17.30 -6.22
CA LEU A 166 -5.01 -18.36 -5.22
C LEU A 166 -3.55 -18.77 -4.90
N SER A 167 -3.20 -18.82 -3.62
CA SER A 167 -1.91 -19.36 -3.18
C SER A 167 -1.86 -20.89 -3.25
N ALA A 168 -0.79 -21.45 -3.84
CA ALA A 168 -0.56 -22.89 -3.96
C ALA A 168 -0.59 -23.67 -2.64
N ARG A 169 -0.32 -23.01 -1.51
CA ARG A 169 -0.38 -23.64 -0.17
C ARG A 169 -1.77 -24.17 0.22
N HIS A 170 -2.82 -23.70 -0.45
CA HIS A 170 -4.20 -24.10 -0.14
C HIS A 170 -4.67 -25.31 -0.95
N LEU A 171 -3.90 -25.74 -1.96
CA LEU A 171 -4.27 -26.85 -2.82
C LEU A 171 -4.35 -28.17 -2.02
N PRO A 172 -5.23 -29.10 -2.43
CA PRO A 172 -6.27 -28.96 -3.46
C PRO A 172 -7.50 -28.16 -2.98
N VAL A 173 -8.11 -27.38 -3.88
CA VAL A 173 -9.32 -26.58 -3.59
C VAL A 173 -10.41 -26.77 -4.65
N TRP A 174 -11.66 -26.73 -4.22
CA TRP A 174 -12.81 -26.54 -5.09
C TRP A 174 -13.04 -25.06 -5.33
N ARG A 175 -13.16 -24.67 -6.59
CA ARG A 175 -13.60 -23.34 -7.01
C ARG A 175 -15.06 -23.41 -7.42
N ILE A 176 -15.89 -22.57 -6.81
CA ILE A 176 -17.32 -22.43 -7.12
C ILE A 176 -17.52 -21.02 -7.66
N ASP A 177 -17.93 -20.89 -8.91
CA ASP A 177 -18.22 -19.61 -9.56
C ASP A 177 -19.72 -19.34 -9.59
N TYR A 178 -20.10 -18.10 -9.27
CA TYR A 178 -21.47 -17.62 -9.25
C TYR A 178 -21.74 -16.63 -10.39
N GLN A 179 -22.95 -16.70 -10.94
CA GLN A 179 -23.45 -15.75 -11.91
C GLN A 179 -23.81 -14.42 -11.23
N GLY A 180 -23.47 -13.30 -11.87
CA GLY A 180 -23.85 -11.97 -11.40
C GLY A 180 -22.92 -10.91 -11.94
N LEU A 181 -23.26 -9.64 -11.72
CA LEU A 181 -22.39 -8.50 -12.08
C LEU A 181 -21.04 -8.60 -11.36
N ASP A 182 -21.07 -9.08 -10.12
CA ASP A 182 -19.89 -9.22 -9.28
C ASP A 182 -19.05 -10.44 -9.66
N GLY A 183 -19.64 -11.47 -10.31
CA GLY A 183 -18.93 -12.70 -10.73
C GLY A 183 -18.10 -13.32 -9.61
N ALA A 184 -18.74 -13.60 -8.47
CA ALA A 184 -18.06 -14.10 -7.29
C ALA A 184 -17.54 -15.54 -7.48
N SER A 185 -16.39 -15.82 -6.89
CA SER A 185 -15.74 -17.12 -6.87
C SER A 185 -15.35 -17.47 -5.45
N ILE A 186 -15.87 -18.57 -4.93
CA ILE A 186 -15.58 -19.07 -3.59
C ILE A 186 -14.66 -20.28 -3.70
N TYR A 187 -13.59 -20.28 -2.92
CA TYR A 187 -12.60 -21.36 -2.90
C TYR A 187 -12.71 -22.13 -1.60
N VAL A 188 -13.08 -23.40 -1.68
CA VAL A 188 -13.24 -24.30 -0.54
C VAL A 188 -12.11 -25.32 -0.55
N SER A 189 -11.38 -25.49 0.54
CA SER A 189 -10.36 -26.54 0.64
C SER A 189 -11.00 -27.92 0.47
N ALA A 190 -10.48 -28.73 -0.45
CA ALA A 190 -10.94 -30.10 -0.61
C ALA A 190 -10.51 -30.99 0.58
N LEU A 191 -9.54 -30.57 1.40
CA LEU A 191 -9.08 -31.34 2.55
C LEU A 191 -9.79 -30.97 3.85
N THR A 192 -10.05 -29.68 4.09
CA THR A 192 -10.63 -29.22 5.36
C THR A 192 -12.08 -28.77 5.26
N GLY A 193 -12.58 -28.52 4.04
CA GLY A 193 -13.90 -27.95 3.82
C GLY A 193 -14.04 -26.49 4.27
N GLN A 194 -12.93 -25.80 4.55
CA GLN A 194 -12.95 -24.38 4.90
C GLN A 194 -12.91 -23.51 3.63
N VAL A 195 -13.60 -22.37 3.65
CA VAL A 195 -13.43 -21.33 2.64
C VAL A 195 -12.06 -20.68 2.83
N VAL A 196 -11.13 -20.94 1.91
CA VAL A 196 -9.74 -20.47 2.00
C VAL A 196 -9.54 -19.08 1.39
N THR A 197 -10.32 -18.76 0.37
CA THR A 197 -10.33 -17.44 -0.24
C THR A 197 -11.63 -17.20 -1.01
N LYS A 198 -11.90 -15.93 -1.29
CA LYS A 198 -13.07 -15.45 -2.02
C LYS A 198 -12.62 -14.35 -2.96
N ARG A 199 -13.16 -14.36 -4.18
CA ARG A 199 -12.80 -13.42 -5.24
C ARG A 199 -14.05 -12.94 -5.95
N HIS A 200 -13.97 -11.78 -6.56
CA HIS A 200 -15.04 -11.22 -7.39
C HIS A 200 -14.42 -10.23 -8.37
N ASN A 201 -15.18 -9.81 -9.37
CA ASN A 201 -14.69 -9.04 -10.51
C ASN A 201 -14.06 -7.70 -10.11
N TYR A 202 -14.63 -6.98 -9.15
CA TYR A 202 -14.05 -5.72 -8.69
C TYR A 202 -12.67 -5.92 -8.05
N TRP A 203 -12.46 -7.02 -7.32
CA TRP A 203 -11.14 -7.39 -6.83
C TRP A 203 -10.18 -7.69 -7.99
N ARG A 204 -10.59 -8.48 -8.98
CA ARG A 204 -9.72 -8.76 -10.14
C ARG A 204 -9.30 -7.50 -10.88
N VAL A 205 -10.22 -6.54 -11.05
CA VAL A 205 -9.90 -5.22 -11.61
C VAL A 205 -8.92 -4.47 -10.71
N PHE A 206 -9.14 -4.49 -9.38
CA PHE A 206 -8.20 -3.90 -8.43
C PHE A 206 -6.79 -4.50 -8.55
N ASP A 207 -6.67 -5.83 -8.69
CA ASP A 207 -5.39 -6.52 -8.85
C ASP A 207 -4.66 -6.07 -10.13
N TYR A 208 -5.38 -5.87 -11.25
CA TYR A 208 -4.78 -5.28 -12.46
C TYR A 208 -4.29 -3.85 -12.24
N PHE A 209 -5.12 -3.00 -11.62
CA PHE A 209 -4.73 -1.64 -11.30
C PHE A 209 -3.50 -1.62 -10.38
N PHE A 210 -3.41 -2.56 -9.44
CA PHE A 210 -2.29 -2.74 -8.53
C PHE A 210 -1.00 -3.06 -9.26
N ARG A 211 -1.05 -4.00 -10.20
CA ARG A 211 0.05 -4.33 -11.12
C ARG A 211 0.51 -3.12 -11.94
N PHE A 212 -0.42 -2.40 -12.56
CA PHE A 212 -0.10 -1.17 -13.30
C PHE A 212 0.55 -0.10 -12.41
N HIS A 213 0.12 0.01 -11.16
CA HIS A 213 0.68 0.95 -10.20
C HIS A 213 2.09 0.56 -9.73
N LEU A 214 2.36 -0.73 -9.54
CA LEU A 214 3.69 -1.26 -9.22
C LEU A 214 4.63 -1.32 -10.43
N MET A 215 4.12 -1.07 -11.64
CA MET A 215 4.86 -1.25 -12.90
C MET A 215 5.38 -2.68 -13.11
N ASP A 216 4.73 -3.66 -12.47
CA ASP A 216 4.94 -5.08 -12.74
C ASP A 216 3.66 -5.70 -13.26
N TYR A 217 3.67 -6.05 -14.55
CA TYR A 217 2.49 -6.52 -15.27
C TYR A 217 2.28 -8.04 -15.17
N GLN A 218 3.24 -8.78 -14.60
CA GLN A 218 3.22 -10.23 -14.53
C GLN A 218 2.78 -10.72 -13.16
N ASP A 219 3.58 -10.45 -12.13
CA ASP A 219 3.42 -11.04 -10.80
C ASP A 219 2.85 -10.04 -9.78
N GLY A 220 2.98 -8.74 -10.07
CA GLY A 220 2.58 -7.66 -9.16
C GLY A 220 3.55 -7.50 -7.99
N GLU A 221 4.82 -7.78 -8.21
CA GLU A 221 5.87 -7.68 -7.20
C GLU A 221 6.47 -6.28 -7.15
N ALA A 222 6.72 -5.81 -5.92
CA ALA A 222 7.34 -4.50 -5.70
C ALA A 222 8.85 -4.51 -6.02
N ASP A 223 9.50 -5.67 -6.03
CA ASP A 223 10.92 -5.82 -6.37
C ASP A 223 11.09 -6.08 -7.87
N ASN A 224 10.76 -5.08 -8.69
CA ASN A 224 10.89 -5.19 -10.14
C ASN A 224 11.82 -4.11 -10.73
N GLN A 225 12.55 -4.48 -11.78
CA GLN A 225 13.56 -3.62 -12.41
C GLN A 225 12.96 -2.38 -13.08
N LEU A 226 11.73 -2.48 -13.60
CA LEU A 226 11.07 -1.36 -14.28
C LEU A 226 10.71 -0.25 -13.30
N LEU A 227 10.14 -0.61 -12.15
CA LEU A 227 9.86 0.30 -11.05
C LEU A 227 11.16 0.93 -10.53
N PHE A 228 12.21 0.12 -10.31
CA PHE A 228 13.51 0.63 -9.87
C PHE A 228 14.09 1.67 -10.84
N ALA A 229 14.14 1.36 -12.14
CA ALA A 229 14.62 2.28 -13.16
C ALA A 229 13.77 3.56 -13.23
N THR A 230 12.44 3.43 -13.10
CA THR A 230 11.51 4.56 -13.10
C THR A 230 11.72 5.45 -11.89
N ILE A 231 11.94 4.89 -10.69
CA ILE A 231 12.26 5.65 -9.48
C ILE A 231 13.56 6.44 -9.65
N ILE A 232 14.63 5.80 -10.14
CA ILE A 232 15.91 6.47 -10.38
C ILE A 232 15.76 7.61 -11.40
N ALA A 233 15.10 7.35 -12.52
CA ALA A 233 14.84 8.37 -13.54
C ALA A 233 13.99 9.53 -12.99
N SER A 234 13.01 9.23 -12.12
CA SER A 234 12.17 10.23 -11.45
C SER A 234 12.97 11.11 -10.50
N LEU A 235 13.86 10.52 -9.69
CA LEU A 235 14.76 11.26 -8.81
C LEU A 235 15.67 12.21 -9.60
N LEU A 236 16.24 11.74 -10.72
CA LEU A 236 17.03 12.58 -11.62
C LEU A 236 16.20 13.71 -12.24
N ALA A 237 14.96 13.44 -12.63
CA ALA A 237 14.04 14.43 -13.18
C ALA A 237 13.68 15.52 -12.16
N VAL A 238 13.39 15.14 -10.91
CA VAL A 238 13.13 16.05 -9.79
C VAL A 238 14.36 16.91 -9.51
N PHE A 239 15.55 16.30 -9.39
CA PHE A 239 16.79 17.04 -9.15
C PHE A 239 17.08 18.04 -10.28
N SER A 240 16.94 17.61 -11.53
CA SER A 240 17.10 18.50 -12.69
C SER A 240 16.09 19.65 -12.67
N GLY A 241 14.84 19.39 -12.29
CA GLY A 241 13.80 20.41 -12.10
C GLY A 241 14.15 21.43 -11.02
N MET A 242 14.67 20.97 -9.88
CA MET A 242 15.12 21.84 -8.79
C MET A 242 16.29 22.75 -9.23
N VAL A 243 17.25 22.21 -9.98
CA VAL A 243 18.36 22.99 -10.54
C VAL A 243 17.83 24.08 -11.48
N LEU A 244 16.90 23.74 -12.37
CA LEU A 244 16.28 24.71 -13.28
C LEU A 244 15.48 25.78 -12.53
N LEU A 245 14.72 25.39 -11.49
CA LEU A 245 13.95 26.30 -10.65
C LEU A 245 14.86 27.30 -9.93
N TYR A 246 15.97 26.83 -9.34
CA TYR A 246 16.97 27.67 -8.69
C TYR A 246 17.53 28.73 -9.65
N PHE A 247 17.93 28.31 -10.86
CA PHE A 247 18.45 29.24 -11.86
C PHE A 247 17.38 30.16 -12.46
N ARG A 248 16.10 29.80 -12.39
CA ARG A 248 14.99 30.67 -12.82
C ARG A 248 14.65 31.75 -11.78
N ILE A 249 14.70 31.42 -10.49
CA ILE A 249 14.30 32.33 -9.40
C ILE A 249 15.43 33.29 -9.01
N LYS A 250 16.68 32.80 -8.87
CA LYS A 250 17.83 33.60 -8.43
C LYS A 250 18.06 34.91 -9.22
N PRO A 251 18.08 34.92 -10.57
CA PRO A 251 18.27 36.17 -11.33
C PRO A 251 17.08 37.13 -11.21
N ARG A 252 15.85 36.63 -10.97
CA ARG A 252 14.65 37.48 -10.77
C ARG A 252 14.62 38.13 -9.39
N MET A 253 15.05 37.44 -8.34
CA MET A 253 15.15 38.02 -7.01
C MET A 253 16.26 39.07 -6.93
N THR A 254 17.42 38.79 -7.50
CA THR A 254 18.56 39.71 -7.47
C THR A 254 18.34 40.97 -8.31
N SER A 255 17.65 40.86 -9.46
CA SER A 255 17.29 42.05 -10.26
C SER A 255 16.22 42.91 -9.56
N ARG A 256 15.20 42.30 -8.94
CA ARG A 256 14.17 43.01 -8.18
C ARG A 256 14.75 43.70 -6.94
N LEU A 257 15.65 43.06 -6.20
CA LEU A 257 16.34 43.70 -5.07
C LEU A 257 17.19 44.89 -5.53
N LYS A 258 17.98 44.72 -6.60
CA LYS A 258 18.79 45.81 -7.14
C LYS A 258 17.93 46.99 -7.60
N SER A 259 16.85 46.73 -8.33
CA SER A 259 15.91 47.77 -8.78
C SER A 259 15.24 48.53 -7.62
N ARG A 260 14.84 47.83 -6.55
CA ARG A 260 14.29 48.45 -5.33
C ARG A 260 15.35 49.28 -4.58
N MET A 261 16.59 48.80 -4.49
CA MET A 261 17.68 49.56 -3.85
C MET A 261 18.05 50.80 -4.67
N THR A 262 18.11 50.71 -5.99
CA THR A 262 18.41 51.86 -6.86
C THR A 262 17.33 52.93 -6.76
N LEU A 263 16.04 52.55 -6.77
CA LEU A 263 14.91 53.49 -6.58
C LEU A 263 14.95 54.18 -5.21
N ARG A 264 15.27 53.43 -4.14
CA ARG A 264 15.48 54.02 -2.80
C ARG A 264 16.65 54.99 -2.75
N MET A 265 17.75 54.68 -3.44
CA MET A 265 18.94 55.54 -3.46
C MET A 265 18.74 56.82 -4.27
N THR A 266 18.06 56.77 -5.41
CA THR A 266 17.71 57.97 -6.19
C THR A 266 16.73 58.86 -5.43
N SER A 267 15.67 58.27 -4.86
CA SER A 267 14.72 59.01 -4.02
C SER A 267 15.39 59.67 -2.80
N ARG A 268 16.32 58.98 -2.13
CA ARG A 268 17.09 59.56 -1.02
C ARG A 268 18.02 60.69 -1.46
N LYS A 269 18.66 60.56 -2.62
CA LYS A 269 19.51 61.63 -3.18
C LYS A 269 18.68 62.86 -3.56
N GLU A 270 17.55 62.68 -4.23
CA GLU A 270 16.63 63.78 -4.55
C GLU A 270 16.10 64.46 -3.27
N PHE A 271 15.73 63.68 -2.25
CA PHE A 271 15.31 64.22 -0.96
C PHE A 271 16.41 65.06 -0.28
N LEU A 272 17.65 64.57 -0.26
CA LEU A 272 18.79 65.29 0.34
C LEU A 272 19.18 66.54 -0.45
N VAL A 273 19.01 66.55 -1.78
CA VAL A 273 19.23 67.74 -2.61
C VAL A 273 18.12 68.77 -2.40
N SER A 274 16.87 68.33 -2.18
CA SER A 274 15.73 69.24 -1.90
C SER A 274 15.71 69.85 -0.50
N LYS A 275 16.48 69.28 0.47
CA LYS A 275 16.53 69.75 1.87
C LYS A 275 17.98 69.82 2.38
N PRO A 276 18.78 70.82 1.94
CA PRO A 276 20.20 70.90 2.29
C PRO A 276 20.48 71.22 3.78
N ASN A 277 19.51 71.72 4.55
CA ASN A 277 19.72 72.27 5.90
C ASN A 277 19.35 71.36 7.09
N LEU A 278 19.10 70.06 6.90
CA LEU A 278 18.76 69.16 8.01
C LEU A 278 19.94 68.78 8.95
N ARG A 279 21.13 69.37 8.77
CA ARG A 279 22.33 69.04 9.56
C ARG A 279 22.75 70.11 10.57
N GLN A 280 21.98 71.19 10.76
CA GLN A 280 22.38 72.30 11.64
C GLN A 280 21.64 72.40 12.98
N ASP A 281 20.56 71.65 13.21
CA ASP A 281 19.83 71.75 14.49
C ASP A 281 20.23 70.66 15.48
N HIS A 282 21.44 70.77 16.04
CA HIS A 282 21.72 70.27 17.39
C HIS A 282 23.01 70.92 17.92
N GLN A 283 22.88 72.13 18.49
CA GLN A 283 23.74 72.54 19.59
C GLN A 283 23.16 71.97 20.89
N PRO A 284 23.98 71.38 21.79
CA PRO A 284 23.53 70.99 23.10
C PRO A 284 23.42 72.25 23.97
N ASN A 285 22.21 72.52 24.47
CA ASN A 285 21.98 73.63 25.38
C ASN A 285 22.58 73.29 26.75
N THR A 286 23.67 73.95 27.11
CA THR A 286 24.24 73.92 28.47
C THR A 286 23.84 75.21 29.15
N ASP A 287 22.81 75.19 29.99
CA ASP A 287 22.60 76.24 30.98
C ASP A 287 22.01 75.67 32.29
N PHE A 288 22.87 75.74 33.30
CA PHE A 288 22.70 76.06 34.71
C PHE A 288 21.48 75.61 35.53
N VAL A 289 21.88 74.93 36.61
CA VAL A 289 21.27 74.64 37.92
C VAL A 289 20.87 75.93 38.67
N HIS A 290 19.64 76.01 39.22
CA HIS A 290 19.41 76.00 40.69
C HIS A 290 17.92 75.97 41.13
N SER A 291 17.60 74.89 41.87
CA SER A 291 16.75 74.78 43.07
C SER A 291 15.47 75.63 43.25
N SER A 292 14.35 74.93 43.48
CA SER A 292 13.56 75.16 44.70
C SER A 292 12.84 73.88 45.15
N SER A 293 12.74 73.75 46.47
CA SER A 293 12.25 72.65 47.30
C SER A 293 10.71 72.57 47.32
N ALA A 294 10.16 71.34 47.41
CA ALA A 294 9.28 70.88 48.52
C ALA A 294 8.24 69.81 48.07
N GLN A 295 8.16 68.75 48.87
CA GLN A 295 6.98 67.89 49.15
C GLN A 295 6.47 66.95 48.03
N GLN A 296 5.96 65.73 48.26
CA GLN A 296 5.90 64.75 49.35
C GLN A 296 5.06 63.59 48.77
N GLY A 297 5.35 62.31 49.03
CA GLY A 297 4.37 61.22 48.87
C GLY A 297 4.76 60.06 47.95
N GLU A 298 5.12 58.92 48.57
CA GLU A 298 4.58 57.54 48.40
C GLU A 298 4.04 57.10 47.02
N SER A 299 4.16 55.87 46.51
CA SER A 299 4.67 54.58 46.99
C SER A 299 4.49 53.53 45.85
N HIS A 300 5.15 52.37 46.00
CA HIS A 300 4.87 51.05 45.38
C HIS A 300 5.08 50.85 43.85
N ALA A 301 6.05 50.04 43.41
CA ALA A 301 6.18 48.57 43.41
C ALA A 301 5.62 47.93 42.11
N VAL A 302 6.52 47.39 41.27
CA VAL A 302 6.63 45.95 40.92
C VAL A 302 5.45 45.42 40.08
N ASP A 303 5.66 45.33 38.76
CA ASP A 303 5.89 44.07 38.03
C ASP A 303 6.42 44.35 36.61
#